data_AF-A0A832U213-F1
#
_entry.id   AF-A0A832U213-F1
#
_cell.length_a   1.000
_cell.length_b   1.000
_cell.length_c   1.000
_cell.angle_alpha   90.00
_cell.angle_beta   90.00
_cell.angle_gamma   90.00
#
_symmetry.space_group_name_H-M   'P 1'
#
loop_
_entity.id
_entity.type
_entity.pdbx_description
1 polymer ?
#
loop_
_entity_poly.entity_id
_entity_poly.type
_entity_poly.pdbx_seq_one_letter_code
_entity_poly.pdbx_strand_id
1 'polypeptide(L)' 'MLITDNHMHIDPLRGMGLDAVREFSSAGGTHFMLVYKTAYDSGTEVKTGKDFGKAYDYVIELSNKINKETDA' A
#
# COMPACT_ATOMS: atom_id res chain seq x y z
N MET A 1 21.47 6.14 -5.52
CA MET A 1 20.52 7.00 -6.25
C MET A 1 19.15 6.76 -5.65
N LEU A 2 18.36 7.80 -5.40
CA LEU A 2 16.99 7.64 -4.91
C LEU A 2 16.06 7.60 -6.13
N ILE A 3 15.28 6.53 -6.27
CA ILE A 3 14.29 6.35 -7.34
C ILE A 3 12.97 6.16 -6.63
N THR A 4 12.17 7.22 -6.62
CA THR A 4 10.93 7.28 -5.84
C THR A 4 9.73 7.34 -6.76
N ASP A 5 8.74 6.47 -6.53
CA ASP A 5 7.40 6.66 -7.06
C ASP A 5 6.58 7.52 -6.08
N ASN A 6 6.02 8.62 -6.55
CA ASN A 6 5.30 9.55 -5.69
C ASN A 6 3.88 9.08 -5.33
N HIS A 7 3.36 8.06 -6.01
CA HIS A 7 1.96 7.64 -5.86
C HIS A 7 1.80 6.19 -6.32
N MET A 8 1.95 5.25 -5.38
CA MET A 8 1.69 3.84 -5.65
C MET A 8 0.54 3.31 -4.80
N HIS A 9 -0.38 2.61 -5.46
CA HIS A 9 -1.44 1.87 -4.80
C HIS A 9 -1.08 0.38 -4.77
N ILE A 10 -0.97 -0.19 -3.56
CA ILE A 10 -0.78 -1.62 -3.38
C ILE A 10 -2.12 -2.26 -3.01
N ASP A 11 -2.55 -3.23 -3.81
CA ASP A 11 -3.80 -3.96 -3.64
C ASP A 11 -3.52 -5.45 -3.40
N PRO A 12 -3.53 -5.91 -2.14
CA PRO A 12 -3.34 -7.32 -1.80
C PRO A 12 -4.56 -8.21 -2.06
N LEU A 13 -5.75 -7.64 -2.32
CA LEU A 13 -7.00 -8.40 -2.43
C LEU A 13 -7.35 -8.71 -3.88
N ARG A 14 -7.13 -7.75 -4.79
CA ARG A 14 -7.47 -7.87 -6.22
C ARG A 14 -6.28 -7.64 -7.15
N GLY A 15 -5.17 -7.12 -6.63
CA GLY A 15 -3.95 -6.87 -7.39
C GLY A 15 -2.82 -7.83 -7.06
N MET A 16 -1.60 -7.45 -7.44
CA MET A 16 -0.39 -8.22 -7.20
C MET A 16 0.14 -8.12 -5.76
N GLY A 17 -0.45 -7.26 -4.91
CA GLY A 17 -0.01 -7.07 -3.53
C GLY A 17 1.50 -6.78 -3.42
N LEU A 18 2.19 -7.52 -2.56
CA LEU A 18 3.63 -7.35 -2.31
C LEU A 18 4.50 -7.72 -3.51
N ASP A 19 4.01 -8.53 -4.46
CA ASP A 19 4.82 -8.89 -5.62
C ASP A 19 5.05 -7.70 -6.55
N ALA A 20 4.09 -6.76 -6.62
CA ALA A 20 4.31 -5.48 -7.32
C ALA A 20 5.43 -4.66 -6.67
N VAL A 21 5.53 -4.68 -5.34
CA VAL A 21 6.60 -3.98 -4.62
C VAL A 21 7.95 -4.63 -4.91
N ARG A 22 8.03 -5.96 -4.88
CA ARG A 22 9.25 -6.71 -5.22
C ARG A 22 9.69 -6.45 -6.66
N GLU A 23 8.74 -6.40 -7.59
CA GLU A 23 9.03 -6.08 -8.98
C GLU A 23 9.58 -4.65 -9.12
N PHE A 24 8.94 -3.67 -8.47
CA PHE A 24 9.42 -2.29 -8.42
C PHE A 24 10.85 -2.18 -7.87
N SER A 25 11.13 -2.81 -6.72
CA SER A 25 12.48 -2.84 -6.14
C SER A 25 13.49 -3.52 -7.07
N SER A 26 13.11 -4.64 -7.70
CA SER A 26 13.97 -5.37 -8.65
C SER A 26 14.31 -4.56 -9.91
N ALA A 27 13.41 -3.65 -10.32
CA ALA A 27 13.62 -2.72 -11.42
C ALA A 27 14.48 -1.50 -11.03
N GLY A 28 14.90 -1.41 -9.76
CA GLY A 28 15.75 -0.33 -9.23
C GLY A 28 14.98 0.76 -8.47
N GLY A 29 13.68 0.59 -8.27
CA GLY A 29 12.90 1.44 -7.36
C GLY A 29 13.43 1.35 -5.93
N THR A 30 13.43 2.46 -5.20
CA THR A 30 13.99 2.49 -3.84
C THR A 30 13.04 3.00 -2.78
N HIS A 31 12.04 3.79 -3.15
CA HIS A 31 11.04 4.32 -2.22
C HIS A 31 9.72 4.54 -2.96
N PHE A 32 8.61 4.56 -2.24
CA PHE A 32 7.36 5.06 -2.79
C PHE A 32 6.41 5.56 -1.71
N MET A 33 5.43 6.36 -2.12
CA MET A 33 4.33 6.75 -1.23
C MET A 33 3.17 5.77 -1.38
N LEU A 34 2.88 5.01 -0.32
CA LEU A 34 1.71 4.13 -0.28
C LEU A 34 0.44 4.97 -0.15
N VAL A 35 -0.35 5.04 -1.22
CA VAL A 35 -1.58 5.83 -1.25
C VAL A 35 -2.79 4.94 -0.96
N TYR A 36 -3.63 5.43 -0.04
CA TYR A 36 -4.87 4.77 0.36
C TYR A 36 -5.81 4.54 -0.84
N LYS A 37 -6.00 3.27 -1.21
CA LYS A 37 -6.98 2.80 -2.22
C LYS A 37 -8.23 2.16 -1.57
N THR A 38 -8.11 1.74 -0.32
CA THR A 38 -8.91 0.66 0.26
C THR A 38 -10.33 1.01 0.70
N ALA A 39 -10.77 2.28 0.72
CA ALA A 39 -12.18 2.58 1.00
C ALA A 39 -13.11 1.95 -0.05
N TYR A 40 -12.69 1.89 -1.32
CA TYR A 40 -13.51 1.33 -2.39
C TYR A 40 -13.31 -0.19 -2.53
N ASP A 41 -12.09 -0.67 -2.28
CA ASP A 41 -11.73 -2.06 -2.54
C ASP A 41 -11.87 -3.01 -1.34
N SER A 42 -11.77 -2.53 -0.10
CA SER A 42 -11.89 -3.41 1.09
C SER A 42 -13.32 -3.92 1.35
N GLY A 43 -14.32 -3.39 0.62
CA GLY A 43 -15.73 -3.67 0.90
C GLY A 43 -16.24 -3.06 2.21
N THR A 44 -15.42 -2.24 2.88
CA THR A 44 -15.80 -1.57 4.13
C THR A 44 -16.60 -0.32 3.83
N GLU A 45 -17.83 -0.27 4.33
CA GLU A 45 -18.68 0.91 4.21
C GLU A 45 -18.20 2.01 5.18
N VAL A 46 -17.63 3.10 4.65
CA VAL A 46 -17.13 4.23 5.45
C VAL A 46 -18.23 5.30 5.55
N LYS A 47 -18.90 5.39 6.71
CA LYS A 47 -19.97 6.39 6.96
C LYS A 47 -19.52 7.53 7.86
N THR A 48 -18.54 7.29 8.70
CA THR A 48 -18.05 8.24 9.70
C THR A 48 -16.53 8.35 9.66
N GLY A 49 -15.97 9.42 10.25
CA GLY A 49 -14.52 9.55 10.40
C GLY A 49 -13.88 8.41 11.21
N LYS A 50 -14.63 7.79 12.14
CA LYS A 50 -14.16 6.61 12.88
C LYS A 50 -14.06 5.38 11.98
N ASP A 51 -15.00 5.21 11.05
CA ASP A 51 -14.96 4.12 10.07
C ASP A 51 -13.78 4.32 9.10
N PHE A 52 -13.53 5.58 8.71
CA PHE A 52 -12.34 5.92 7.93
C PHE A 52 -11.05 5.58 8.67
N GLY A 53 -10.93 5.96 9.96
CA GLY A 53 -9.76 5.63 10.77
C GLY A 53 -9.47 4.13 10.80
N LYS A 54 -10.50 3.30 11.05
CA LYS A 54 -10.37 1.84 11.01
C LYS A 54 -9.97 1.31 9.63
N ALA A 55 -10.52 1.87 8.56
CA ALA A 55 -10.14 1.46 7.21
C ALA A 55 -8.69 1.88 6.88
N TYR A 56 -8.21 2.99 7.46
CA TYR A 56 -6.85 3.47 7.30
C TYR A 56 -5.82 2.66 8.11
N ASP A 57 -6.22 2.07 9.24
CA ASP A 57 -5.38 1.14 10.00
C ASP A 57 -4.87 0.00 9.11
N TYR A 58 -5.69 -0.49 8.17
CA TYR A 58 -5.27 -1.47 7.17
C TYR A 58 -4.10 -0.98 6.29
N VAL A 59 -4.09 0.30 5.92
CA VAL A 59 -3.00 0.86 5.10
C VAL A 59 -1.73 1.02 5.93
N ILE A 60 -1.84 1.32 7.22
CA ILE A 60 -0.70 1.32 8.14
C ILE A 60 -0.14 -0.10 8.28
N GLU A 61 -0.99 -1.10 8.47
CA GLU A 61 -0.58 -2.51 8.54
C GLU A 61 0.07 -2.99 7.25
N LEU A 62 -0.47 -2.60 6.09
CA LEU A 62 0.11 -2.91 4.79
C LEU A 62 1.49 -2.27 4.62
N SER A 63 1.65 -1.00 5.01
CA SER A 63 2.95 -0.31 5.02
C SER A 63 3.96 -1.05 5.89
N ASN A 64 3.58 -1.42 7.11
CA ASN A 64 4.44 -2.19 8.01
C ASN A 64 4.84 -3.55 7.41
N LYS A 65 3.91 -4.23 6.74
CA LYS A 65 4.17 -5.51 6.07
C LYS A 65 5.15 -5.34 4.91
N ILE A 66 4.97 -4.31 4.09
CA ILE A 66 5.86 -4.01 2.97
C ILE A 66 7.29 -3.79 3.46
N ASN A 67 7.48 -2.91 4.45
CA ASN A 67 8.79 -2.61 5.02
C ASN A 67 9.46 -3.83 5.68
N LYS A 68 8.67 -4.82 6.13
CA LYS A 68 9.19 -6.04 6.77
C LYS A 68 9.56 -7.13 5.75
N GLU A 69 8.86 -7.19 4.63
CA GLU A 69 8.89 -8.34 3.71
C GLU A 69 9.48 -8.04 2.32
N THR A 70 9.92 -6.80 2.08
CA THR A 70 10.49 -6.35 0.80
C THR A 70 11.66 -5.39 1.02
N ASP A 71 12.46 -5.17 -0.03
CA ASP A 71 13.62 -4.26 -0.02
C ASP A 71 13.25 -2.82 -0.45
N ALA A 72 11.98 -2.44 -0.30
CA ALA A 72 11.45 -1.12 -0.67
C ALA A 72 11.48 -0.11 0.49
#